data_AF-A0A8S9NJ27-F1
#
_entry.id   AF-A0A8S9NJ27-F1
#
_cell.length_a   1.000
_cell.length_b   1.000
_cell.length_c   1.000
_cell.angle_alpha   90.00
_cell.angle_beta   90.00
_cell.angle_gamma   90.00
#
_symmetry.space_group_name_H-M   'P 1'
#
loop_
_entity.id
_entity.type
_entity.pdbx_description
1 polymer ?
#
loop_
_entity_poly.entity_id
_entity_poly.type
_entity_poly.pdbx_seq_one_letter_code
_entity_poly.pdbx_strand_id
1 'polypeptide(L)'
;MNVLHHISLSAIFFLLPLLLQQEPSSSAIILSLKKRHGSSGSSSSGNQYSSSRPSSFQGNRSTCSLFMGTWVHDDSYPLYKPADCPAVVESEFDCLMYGRPDSNYLKYRWQPQNCNLPTFNGAEFLLRMKGKNIMFAGDSLGKNQWESLICLIMSSAPSTRTQMTRGLPLSTFRFLDYGITMSFYKAPFLVDIDAVQGKRVLKLEEISGNANAWHDADLLIFNTGHWWSHTGSQQGWDLIQSGNSYYQDMDRFVAMEKALRTWAYWVETHVDRSRTQVFFLSISPTHDNPSDWAASSSSGSKNCYGETDPITGSAYPVSPYTDQLRSVIVEVLHGMHNPALLLDITLLSSLRKDGHPSVYSGLVSGSQLAKPGQSDCSHWCLPGLPDTWNQLLYTILFY
;
A
#
# COMPACT_ATOMS: atom_id res chain seq x y z
N MET A 1 42.90 53.80 29.70
CA MET A 1 42.53 55.14 30.20
C MET A 1 42.16 55.99 28.99
N ASN A 2 40.90 56.44 28.94
CA ASN A 2 40.39 57.77 28.55
C ASN A 2 41.10 58.58 27.43
N VAL A 3 40.47 59.33 26.53
CA VAL A 3 39.07 59.61 26.10
C VAL A 3 39.17 60.77 25.05
N LEU A 4 38.26 60.80 24.04
CA LEU A 4 37.76 61.94 23.20
C LEU A 4 38.77 62.78 22.35
N HIS A 5 38.49 63.25 21.12
CA HIS A 5 37.30 63.99 20.65
C HIS A 5 37.08 63.98 19.10
N HIS A 6 35.78 63.94 18.74
CA HIS A 6 35.01 64.52 17.60
C HIS A 6 35.66 64.98 16.28
N ILE A 7 35.03 64.57 15.15
CA ILE A 7 34.49 65.48 14.11
C ILE A 7 33.14 64.91 13.57
N SER A 8 32.18 65.81 13.37
CA SER A 8 30.79 65.63 12.91
C SER A 8 30.67 65.74 11.39
N LEU A 9 29.73 65.00 10.77
CA LEU A 9 29.17 65.32 9.45
C LEU A 9 27.71 64.83 9.36
N SER A 10 26.83 65.78 9.10
CA SER A 10 25.37 65.69 9.01
C SER A 10 24.89 65.19 7.64
N ALA A 11 23.80 64.40 7.58
CA ALA A 11 22.85 64.41 6.45
C ALA A 11 21.53 63.65 6.76
N ILE A 12 20.53 64.42 7.22
CA ILE A 12 19.12 64.48 6.80
C ILE A 12 18.50 63.19 6.20
N PHE A 13 17.56 62.59 6.97
CA PHE A 13 16.56 61.63 6.49
C PHE A 13 15.41 62.36 5.78
N PHE A 14 15.20 62.07 4.49
CA PHE A 14 13.94 62.34 3.79
C PHE A 14 13.16 61.02 3.67
N LEU A 15 12.01 60.94 4.34
CA LEU A 15 10.96 59.95 4.12
C LEU A 15 9.86 60.62 3.29
N LEU A 16 9.62 60.14 2.07
CA LEU A 16 8.33 60.33 1.38
C LEU A 16 7.99 59.10 0.52
N PRO A 17 6.68 58.83 0.30
CA PRO A 17 6.13 57.52 -0.01
C PRO A 17 5.82 57.33 -1.50
N LEU A 18 5.83 56.09 -1.99
CA LEU A 18 5.08 55.70 -3.19
C LEU A 18 4.19 54.49 -2.87
N LEU A 19 2.91 54.78 -2.68
CA LEU A 19 1.81 53.85 -2.96
C LEU A 19 1.70 53.68 -4.46
N LEU A 20 1.56 52.44 -4.95
CA LEU A 20 0.60 52.05 -6.00
C LEU A 20 0.61 50.52 -6.21
N GLN A 21 -0.55 49.95 -5.87
CA GLN A 21 -1.29 48.89 -6.58
C GLN A 21 -0.65 47.51 -6.76
N GLN A 22 -1.03 46.61 -5.84
CA GLN A 22 -1.22 45.19 -6.15
C GLN A 22 -2.63 44.99 -6.74
N GLU A 23 -2.70 44.44 -7.94
CA GLU A 23 -3.93 43.92 -8.57
C GLU A 23 -4.16 42.47 -8.13
N PRO A 24 -5.29 42.13 -7.48
CA PRO A 24 -5.76 40.76 -7.38
C PRO A 24 -6.76 40.50 -8.50
N SER A 25 -6.33 39.77 -9.54
CA SER A 25 -7.25 39.22 -10.54
C SER A 25 -8.02 38.05 -9.92
N SER A 26 -9.17 38.39 -9.33
CA SER A 26 -10.23 37.44 -9.04
C SER A 26 -10.99 37.13 -10.33
N SER A 27 -11.12 35.85 -10.67
CA SER A 27 -12.13 35.40 -11.63
C SER A 27 -12.80 34.16 -11.06
N ALA A 28 -13.91 34.42 -10.36
CA ALA A 28 -14.88 33.42 -9.95
C ALA A 28 -15.87 33.20 -11.10
N ILE A 29 -16.05 31.95 -11.54
CA ILE A 29 -17.16 31.55 -12.40
C ILE A 29 -17.89 30.35 -11.75
N ILE A 30 -18.92 30.72 -10.98
CA ILE A 30 -20.29 30.16 -10.92
C ILE A 30 -20.47 28.64 -11.08
N LEU A 31 -20.65 27.95 -9.95
CA LEU A 31 -21.41 26.69 -9.85
C LEU A 31 -22.87 27.01 -9.49
N SER A 32 -23.78 26.73 -10.41
CA SER A 32 -25.22 26.94 -10.23
C SER A 32 -25.85 25.78 -9.44
N LEU A 33 -25.96 25.91 -8.11
CA LEU A 33 -26.82 25.07 -7.27
C LEU A 33 -28.18 25.75 -7.08
N LYS A 34 -29.21 25.27 -7.79
CA LYS A 34 -30.58 25.76 -7.66
C LYS A 34 -31.33 24.95 -6.60
N LYS A 35 -31.27 25.40 -5.33
CA LYS A 35 -32.27 25.06 -4.31
C LYS A 35 -33.36 26.15 -4.34
N ARG A 36 -34.62 25.77 -4.56
CA ARG A 36 -35.78 26.61 -4.25
C ARG A 36 -36.67 25.86 -3.26
N HIS A 37 -36.83 26.43 -2.08
CA HIS A 37 -37.99 26.20 -1.22
C HIS A 37 -38.91 27.42 -1.34
N GLY A 38 -40.20 27.18 -1.49
CA GLY A 38 -41.26 28.19 -1.48
C GLY A 38 -42.61 27.48 -1.49
N SER A 39 -43.22 27.37 -0.31
CA SER A 39 -44.50 26.73 -0.04
C SER A 39 -45.65 27.72 -0.20
N SER A 40 -46.71 27.32 -0.90
CA SER A 40 -48.11 27.71 -0.60
C SER A 40 -49.06 26.79 -1.37
N GLY A 41 -50.01 26.19 -0.65
CA GLY A 41 -50.81 25.06 -1.12
C GLY A 41 -52.14 25.41 -1.77
N SER A 42 -52.69 24.42 -2.48
CA SER A 42 -54.11 24.03 -2.41
C SER A 42 -54.32 22.69 -3.12
N SER A 43 -54.97 21.80 -2.36
CA SER A 43 -55.66 20.53 -2.68
C SER A 43 -56.01 20.19 -4.14
N SER A 44 -55.68 18.97 -4.57
CA SER A 44 -56.68 17.90 -4.90
C SER A 44 -56.07 16.71 -5.66
N SER A 45 -56.58 15.51 -5.36
CA SER A 45 -56.50 14.24 -6.15
C SER A 45 -55.17 13.48 -6.15
N GLY A 46 -55.03 12.53 -5.22
CA GLY A 46 -53.89 11.60 -5.16
C GLY A 46 -54.01 10.46 -6.18
N ASN A 47 -53.04 10.40 -7.10
CA ASN A 47 -52.69 9.19 -7.85
C ASN A 47 -51.29 8.75 -7.41
N GLN A 48 -51.22 7.77 -6.50
CA GLN A 48 -49.98 7.09 -6.17
C GLN A 48 -49.60 6.15 -7.33
N TYR A 49 -48.56 6.53 -8.08
CA TYR A 49 -47.78 5.56 -8.84
C TYR A 49 -47.09 4.64 -7.84
N SER A 50 -47.68 3.47 -7.65
CA SER A 50 -47.10 2.34 -6.94
C SER A 50 -45.91 1.82 -7.76
N SER A 51 -44.68 2.09 -7.31
CA SER A 51 -43.52 1.34 -7.81
C SER A 51 -43.68 -0.10 -7.33
N SER A 52 -43.99 -0.98 -8.27
CA SER A 52 -44.03 -2.43 -8.11
C SER A 52 -42.73 -2.93 -7.46
N ARG A 53 -42.84 -3.41 -6.23
CA ARG A 53 -41.88 -4.34 -5.62
C ARG A 53 -41.76 -5.58 -6.52
N PRO A 54 -40.55 -6.02 -6.89
CA PRO A 54 -40.33 -7.43 -7.17
C PRO A 54 -40.35 -8.17 -5.83
N SER A 55 -41.36 -9.02 -5.70
CA SER A 55 -41.48 -10.07 -4.72
C SER A 55 -40.22 -10.93 -4.64
N SER A 56 -39.74 -11.17 -3.41
CA SER A 56 -39.09 -12.39 -2.94
C SER A 56 -38.34 -13.23 -3.99
N PHE A 57 -37.07 -12.93 -4.19
CA PHE A 57 -36.13 -13.97 -4.62
C PHE A 57 -35.82 -14.87 -3.42
N GLN A 58 -36.40 -16.07 -3.44
CA GLN A 58 -35.91 -17.18 -2.63
C GLN A 58 -34.41 -17.38 -2.90
N GLY A 59 -33.65 -17.62 -1.83
CA GLY A 59 -32.20 -17.50 -1.77
C GLY A 59 -31.46 -18.25 -2.86
N ASN A 60 -30.70 -17.49 -3.65
CA ASN A 60 -29.55 -18.01 -4.36
C ASN A 60 -28.31 -17.66 -3.51
N ARG A 61 -27.49 -18.65 -3.17
CA ARG A 61 -26.31 -18.51 -2.30
C ARG A 61 -25.50 -17.26 -2.72
N SER A 62 -25.30 -16.34 -1.78
CA SER A 62 -24.55 -15.10 -1.97
C SER A 62 -23.15 -15.38 -2.52
N THR A 63 -22.73 -14.62 -3.54
CA THR A 63 -21.37 -14.67 -4.08
C THR A 63 -20.36 -14.32 -2.98
N CYS A 64 -19.24 -15.04 -2.93
CA CYS A 64 -18.17 -14.88 -1.93
C CYS A 64 -17.52 -13.49 -2.04
N SER A 65 -17.53 -12.73 -0.95
CA SER A 65 -16.90 -11.40 -0.91
C SER A 65 -15.52 -11.49 -0.26
N LEU A 66 -14.51 -11.94 -1.00
CA LEU A 66 -13.17 -12.27 -0.47
C LEU A 66 -12.52 -11.16 0.38
N PHE A 67 -12.72 -9.90 -0.01
CA PHE A 67 -12.08 -8.74 0.62
C PHE A 67 -12.98 -7.99 1.62
N MET A 68 -14.22 -8.45 1.83
CA MET A 68 -15.14 -7.90 2.83
C MET A 68 -15.44 -8.95 3.88
N GLY A 69 -15.27 -8.62 5.16
CA GLY A 69 -15.24 -9.64 6.20
C GLY A 69 -14.86 -9.08 7.55
N THR A 70 -14.46 -9.98 8.45
CA THR A 70 -14.00 -9.63 9.79
C THR A 70 -12.76 -10.45 10.15
N TRP A 71 -11.93 -9.90 11.03
CA TRP A 71 -10.89 -10.67 11.69
C TRP A 71 -11.47 -11.52 12.80
N VAL A 72 -11.11 -12.78 12.82
CA VAL A 72 -11.57 -13.77 13.81
C VAL A 72 -10.35 -14.34 14.50
N HIS A 73 -10.40 -14.40 15.83
CA HIS A 73 -9.37 -15.05 16.62
C HIS A 73 -9.41 -16.57 16.36
N ASP A 74 -8.26 -17.16 16.08
CA ASP A 74 -8.08 -18.56 15.76
C ASP A 74 -6.77 -19.08 16.37
N ASP A 75 -6.89 -20.01 17.33
CA ASP A 75 -5.76 -20.58 18.05
C ASP A 75 -4.82 -21.40 17.15
N SER A 76 -5.31 -21.83 15.97
CA SER A 76 -4.50 -22.59 15.01
C SER A 76 -3.48 -21.73 14.26
N TYR A 77 -3.59 -20.39 14.33
CA TYR A 77 -2.64 -19.46 13.72
C TYR A 77 -1.46 -19.19 14.68
N PRO A 78 -0.29 -18.73 14.19
CA PRO A 78 0.06 -18.48 12.79
C PRO A 78 0.25 -19.77 11.98
N LEU A 79 0.24 -19.66 10.64
CA LEU A 79 0.40 -20.80 9.73
C LEU A 79 1.81 -21.40 9.72
N TYR A 80 2.79 -20.72 10.32
CA TYR A 80 4.16 -21.19 10.50
C TYR A 80 4.78 -20.50 11.72
N LYS A 81 5.82 -21.10 12.29
CA LYS A 81 6.60 -20.47 13.35
C LYS A 81 7.69 -19.61 12.73
N PRO A 82 8.10 -18.49 13.36
CA PRO A 82 9.21 -17.67 12.88
C PRO A 82 10.49 -18.50 12.63
N ALA A 83 10.76 -19.48 13.51
CA ALA A 83 11.91 -20.37 13.42
C ALA A 83 11.90 -21.30 12.19
N ASP A 84 10.78 -21.43 11.47
CA ASP A 84 10.68 -22.25 10.27
C ASP A 84 11.27 -21.53 9.03
N CYS A 85 11.54 -20.22 9.12
CA CYS A 85 11.97 -19.39 7.99
C CYS A 85 13.09 -18.35 8.29
N PRO A 86 14.10 -18.66 9.12
CA PRO A 86 14.99 -17.65 9.70
C PRO A 86 15.95 -16.96 8.72
N ALA A 87 16.20 -17.54 7.55
CA ALA A 87 17.11 -16.97 6.55
C ALA A 87 16.40 -16.06 5.52
N VAL A 88 15.06 -16.09 5.50
CA VAL A 88 14.25 -15.40 4.49
C VAL A 88 13.70 -14.08 5.04
N VAL A 89 13.23 -14.06 6.28
CA VAL A 89 12.65 -12.86 6.86
C VAL A 89 13.76 -11.85 7.16
N GLU A 90 13.67 -10.66 6.55
CA GLU A 90 14.60 -9.59 6.86
C GLU A 90 14.31 -8.96 8.23
N SER A 91 15.34 -8.36 8.81
CA SER A 91 15.31 -7.88 10.19
C SER A 91 14.23 -6.82 10.46
N GLU A 92 13.82 -6.11 9.43
CA GLU A 92 12.70 -5.15 9.45
C GLU A 92 11.33 -5.81 9.71
N PHE A 93 11.16 -7.10 9.43
CA PHE A 93 9.89 -7.81 9.58
C PHE A 93 9.90 -8.88 10.70
N ASP A 94 11.07 -9.26 11.25
CA ASP A 94 11.19 -10.32 12.26
C ASP A 94 10.96 -9.85 13.71
N CYS A 95 9.72 -9.46 14.00
CA CYS A 95 9.38 -8.81 15.27
C CYS A 95 9.67 -9.66 16.51
N LEU A 96 9.46 -10.98 16.43
CA LEU A 96 9.69 -11.87 17.57
C LEU A 96 11.18 -12.03 17.85
N MET A 97 12.03 -12.13 16.82
CA MET A 97 13.49 -12.12 17.01
C MET A 97 13.97 -10.80 17.62
N TYR A 98 13.35 -9.68 17.25
CA TYR A 98 13.66 -8.35 17.79
C TYR A 98 12.90 -8.00 19.07
N GLY A 99 12.40 -9.01 19.79
CA GLY A 99 11.99 -8.88 21.19
C GLY A 99 10.58 -8.35 21.40
N ARG A 100 9.70 -8.45 20.39
CA ARG A 100 8.28 -8.15 20.57
C ARG A 100 7.68 -9.08 21.65
N PRO A 101 7.10 -8.53 22.73
CA PRO A 101 6.69 -9.34 23.88
C PRO A 101 5.31 -9.98 23.74
N ASP A 102 4.41 -9.37 22.97
CA ASP A 102 3.07 -9.87 22.70
C ASP A 102 3.04 -10.78 21.46
N SER A 103 2.09 -11.71 21.42
CA SER A 103 1.91 -12.63 20.29
C SER A 103 0.46 -12.80 19.84
N ASN A 104 -0.48 -12.09 20.46
CA ASN A 104 -1.91 -12.18 20.12
C ASN A 104 -2.19 -11.72 18.68
N TYR A 105 -1.40 -10.78 18.14
CA TYR A 105 -1.50 -10.33 16.75
C TYR A 105 -1.31 -11.48 15.74
N LEU A 106 -0.66 -12.58 16.13
CA LEU A 106 -0.47 -13.77 15.30
C LEU A 106 -1.70 -14.67 15.23
N LYS A 107 -2.70 -14.45 16.10
CA LYS A 107 -3.84 -15.35 16.31
C LYS A 107 -5.10 -14.94 15.55
N TYR A 108 -4.95 -14.14 14.49
CA TYR A 108 -6.09 -13.65 13.72
C TYR A 108 -6.08 -14.19 12.30
N ARG A 109 -7.23 -14.74 11.88
CA ARG A 109 -7.50 -15.06 10.48
C ARG A 109 -8.59 -14.18 9.90
N TRP A 110 -8.51 -13.94 8.60
CA TRP A 110 -9.56 -13.24 7.89
C TRP A 110 -10.74 -14.19 7.59
N GLN A 111 -11.95 -13.75 7.91
CA GLN A 111 -13.20 -14.43 7.58
C GLN A 111 -13.97 -13.56 6.58
N PRO A 112 -13.95 -13.91 5.28
CA PRO A 112 -14.78 -13.24 4.29
C PRO A 112 -16.27 -13.41 4.58
N GLN A 113 -17.08 -12.48 4.08
CA GLN A 113 -18.52 -12.61 4.04
C GLN A 113 -18.92 -13.66 3.01
N ASN A 114 -19.90 -14.48 3.39
CA ASN A 114 -20.56 -15.48 2.54
C ASN A 114 -19.70 -16.69 2.10
N CYS A 115 -18.46 -16.83 2.60
CA CYS A 115 -17.60 -17.96 2.25
C CYS A 115 -16.47 -18.15 3.27
N ASN A 116 -15.83 -19.32 3.22
CA ASN A 116 -14.61 -19.61 3.96
C ASN A 116 -13.42 -19.64 2.99
N LEU A 117 -12.26 -19.16 3.43
CA LEU A 117 -11.03 -19.31 2.67
C LEU A 117 -10.50 -20.74 2.80
N PRO A 118 -9.96 -21.34 1.73
CA PRO A 118 -9.17 -22.56 1.85
C PRO A 118 -7.94 -22.30 2.75
N THR A 119 -7.57 -23.29 3.55
CA THR A 119 -6.29 -23.26 4.28
C THR A 119 -5.15 -23.28 3.27
N PHE A 120 -4.15 -22.42 3.46
CA PHE A 120 -2.97 -22.40 2.59
C PHE A 120 -2.24 -23.74 2.69
N ASN A 121 -1.92 -24.34 1.54
CA ASN A 121 -1.15 -25.57 1.44
C ASN A 121 0.07 -25.34 0.54
N GLY A 122 1.26 -25.24 1.15
CA GLY A 122 2.49 -24.99 0.42
C GLY A 122 2.90 -26.13 -0.51
N ALA A 123 2.58 -27.39 -0.18
CA ALA A 123 2.85 -28.52 -1.07
C ALA A 123 1.97 -28.48 -2.32
N GLU A 124 0.69 -28.12 -2.17
CA GLU A 124 -0.21 -27.89 -3.30
C GLU A 124 0.27 -26.71 -4.16
N PHE A 125 0.69 -25.60 -3.53
CA PHE A 125 1.26 -24.45 -4.24
C PHE A 125 2.46 -24.86 -5.09
N LEU A 126 3.42 -25.59 -4.51
CA LEU A 126 4.62 -26.07 -5.21
C LEU A 126 4.28 -26.98 -6.39
N LEU A 127 3.28 -27.86 -6.24
CA LEU A 127 2.84 -28.75 -7.32
C LEU A 127 2.16 -27.98 -8.46
N ARG A 128 1.24 -27.05 -8.13
CA ARG A 128 0.48 -26.28 -9.12
C ARG A 128 1.34 -25.23 -9.84
N MET A 129 2.36 -24.69 -9.16
CA MET A 129 3.27 -23.70 -9.73
C MET A 129 4.57 -24.32 -10.27
N LYS A 130 4.67 -25.64 -10.37
CA LYS A 130 5.90 -26.32 -10.82
C LYS A 130 6.41 -25.76 -12.15
N GLY A 131 7.68 -25.38 -12.19
CA GLY A 131 8.34 -24.81 -13.37
C GLY A 131 7.98 -23.35 -13.68
N LYS A 132 7.26 -22.64 -12.80
CA LYS A 132 6.80 -21.27 -13.01
C LYS A 132 7.75 -20.22 -12.43
N ASN A 133 7.75 -19.06 -13.07
CA ASN A 133 8.40 -17.84 -12.59
C ASN A 133 7.36 -16.89 -12.00
N ILE A 134 7.51 -16.57 -10.71
CA ILE A 134 6.64 -15.66 -9.97
C ILE A 134 7.45 -14.42 -9.64
N MET A 135 6.90 -13.24 -9.91
CA MET A 135 7.58 -11.99 -9.65
C MET A 135 6.68 -10.98 -8.94
N PHE A 136 7.16 -10.53 -7.79
CA PHE A 136 6.65 -9.36 -7.07
C PHE A 136 7.44 -8.15 -7.56
N ALA A 137 6.75 -7.09 -8.01
CA ALA A 137 7.40 -5.89 -8.51
C ALA A 137 6.75 -4.65 -7.88
N GLY A 138 7.55 -3.86 -7.16
CA GLY A 138 7.00 -2.73 -6.42
C GLY A 138 7.86 -2.20 -5.29
N ASP A 139 7.20 -1.75 -4.22
CA ASP A 139 7.83 -1.19 -3.03
C ASP A 139 8.12 -2.26 -1.95
N SER A 140 8.53 -1.81 -0.75
CA SER A 140 8.89 -2.69 0.36
C SER A 140 7.73 -3.55 0.88
N LEU A 141 6.47 -3.19 0.62
CA LEU A 141 5.31 -4.00 1.02
C LEU A 141 5.12 -5.20 0.10
N GLY A 142 5.47 -5.07 -1.19
CA GLY A 142 5.56 -6.22 -2.11
C GLY A 142 6.66 -7.20 -1.69
N LYS A 143 7.79 -6.70 -1.18
CA LYS A 143 8.84 -7.54 -0.56
C LYS A 143 8.34 -8.25 0.70
N ASN A 144 7.62 -7.53 1.56
CA ASN A 144 7.04 -8.08 2.77
C ASN A 144 6.04 -9.22 2.46
N GLN A 145 5.23 -9.08 1.40
CA GLN A 145 4.39 -10.16 0.89
C GLN A 145 5.20 -11.32 0.28
N TRP A 146 6.25 -11.03 -0.48
CA TRP A 146 7.12 -12.04 -1.09
C TRP A 146 7.81 -12.93 -0.05
N GLU A 147 8.38 -12.35 1.00
CA GLU A 147 9.02 -13.09 2.10
C GLU A 147 7.99 -13.96 2.85
N SER A 148 6.80 -13.42 3.13
CA SER A 148 5.70 -14.19 3.71
C SER A 148 5.32 -15.42 2.88
N LEU A 149 5.19 -15.29 1.55
CA LEU A 149 4.80 -16.40 0.70
C LEU A 149 5.87 -17.50 0.70
N ILE A 150 7.14 -17.13 0.67
CA ILE A 150 8.25 -18.08 0.78
C ILE A 150 8.15 -18.86 2.09
N CYS A 151 7.90 -18.18 3.21
CA CYS A 151 7.81 -18.82 4.52
C CYS A 151 6.60 -19.75 4.66
N LEU A 152 5.43 -19.35 4.14
CA LEU A 152 4.25 -20.20 4.07
C LEU A 152 4.54 -21.50 3.31
N ILE A 153 5.27 -21.42 2.20
CA ILE A 153 5.63 -22.58 1.39
C ILE A 153 6.68 -23.44 2.11
N MET A 154 7.74 -22.83 2.64
CA MET A 154 8.82 -23.53 3.34
C MET A 154 8.33 -24.32 4.55
N SER A 155 7.40 -23.75 5.34
CA SER A 155 6.79 -24.43 6.48
C SER A 155 6.09 -25.73 6.08
N SER A 156 5.45 -25.75 4.90
CA SER A 156 4.75 -26.95 4.40
C SER A 156 5.69 -27.98 3.77
N ALA A 157 6.91 -27.59 3.37
CA ALA A 157 7.85 -28.43 2.64
C ALA A 157 9.32 -28.19 3.06
N PRO A 158 9.67 -28.40 4.34
CA PRO A 158 10.95 -27.98 4.93
C PRO A 158 12.18 -28.71 4.37
N SER A 159 11.99 -29.88 3.75
CA SER A 159 13.06 -30.65 3.13
C SER A 159 13.37 -30.26 1.69
N THR A 160 12.62 -29.32 1.11
CA THR A 160 12.82 -28.87 -0.28
C THR A 160 14.16 -28.15 -0.40
N ARG A 161 14.96 -28.48 -1.41
CA ARG A 161 16.20 -27.75 -1.67
C ARG A 161 15.89 -26.36 -2.18
N THR A 162 16.42 -25.36 -1.50
CA THR A 162 16.20 -23.95 -1.83
C THR A 162 17.49 -23.22 -2.13
N GLN A 163 17.38 -22.11 -2.85
CA GLN A 163 18.49 -21.18 -3.10
C GLN A 163 17.96 -19.76 -3.02
N MET A 164 18.69 -18.89 -2.33
CA MET A 164 18.35 -17.48 -2.21
C MET A 164 19.53 -16.60 -2.65
N THR A 165 19.23 -15.61 -3.47
CA THR A 165 20.16 -14.54 -3.87
C THR A 165 19.51 -13.21 -3.56
N ARG A 166 20.14 -12.40 -2.71
CA ARG A 166 19.67 -11.06 -2.38
C ARG A 166 20.45 -10.01 -3.14
N GLY A 167 19.75 -9.02 -3.66
CA GLY A 167 20.32 -7.95 -4.45
C GLY A 167 19.29 -6.86 -4.74
N LEU A 168 19.81 -5.70 -5.15
CA LEU A 168 19.02 -4.62 -5.70
C LEU A 168 19.38 -4.44 -7.18
N PRO A 169 18.38 -4.22 -8.07
CA PRO A 169 16.95 -4.15 -7.78
C PRO A 169 16.27 -5.52 -7.63
N LEU A 170 16.95 -6.63 -7.95
CA LEU A 170 16.36 -7.98 -8.01
C LEU A 170 16.89 -8.89 -6.90
N SER A 171 15.97 -9.46 -6.13
CA SER A 171 16.22 -10.60 -5.22
C SER A 171 15.43 -11.81 -5.70
N THR A 172 16.00 -13.01 -5.55
CA THR A 172 15.43 -14.25 -6.07
C THR A 172 15.53 -15.38 -5.05
N PHE A 173 14.43 -16.12 -4.90
CA PHE A 173 14.32 -17.34 -4.12
C PHE A 173 13.88 -18.48 -5.04
N ARG A 174 14.50 -19.66 -4.94
CA ARG A 174 14.22 -20.80 -5.80
C ARG A 174 13.87 -22.03 -4.97
N PHE A 175 12.81 -22.73 -5.37
CA PHE A 175 12.52 -24.08 -4.92
C PHE A 175 13.03 -25.07 -5.98
N LEU A 176 14.26 -25.55 -5.79
CA LEU A 176 15.04 -26.25 -6.82
C LEU A 176 14.37 -27.54 -7.29
N ASP A 177 13.75 -28.29 -6.38
CA ASP A 177 13.10 -29.56 -6.69
C ASP A 177 11.82 -29.38 -7.54
N TYR A 178 11.26 -28.18 -7.55
CA TYR A 178 10.05 -27.82 -8.30
C TYR A 178 10.34 -26.93 -9.51
N GLY A 179 11.59 -26.47 -9.69
CA GLY A 179 11.95 -25.52 -10.74
C GLY A 179 11.19 -24.19 -10.63
N ILE A 180 10.79 -23.80 -9.42
CA ILE A 180 10.05 -22.54 -9.18
C ILE A 180 11.04 -21.44 -8.86
N THR A 181 10.89 -20.30 -9.51
CA THR A 181 11.62 -19.08 -9.18
C THR A 181 10.63 -18.04 -8.66
N MET A 182 10.88 -17.51 -7.47
CA MET A 182 10.13 -16.41 -6.87
C MET A 182 11.06 -15.20 -6.71
N SER A 183 10.74 -14.11 -7.39
CA SER A 183 11.57 -12.91 -7.40
C SER A 183 10.84 -11.71 -6.79
N PHE A 184 11.60 -10.84 -6.14
CA PHE A 184 11.19 -9.48 -5.80
C PHE A 184 12.04 -8.50 -6.60
N TYR A 185 11.39 -7.62 -7.35
CA TYR A 185 12.00 -6.53 -8.12
C TYR A 185 11.60 -5.19 -7.51
N LYS A 186 12.58 -4.46 -6.95
CA LYS A 186 12.37 -3.16 -6.33
C LYS A 186 12.14 -2.09 -7.40
N ALA A 187 10.89 -1.69 -7.56
CA ALA A 187 10.45 -0.57 -8.40
C ALA A 187 9.34 0.20 -7.66
N PRO A 188 9.67 1.02 -6.64
CA PRO A 188 8.66 1.53 -5.70
C PRO A 188 7.58 2.40 -6.34
N PHE A 189 7.86 2.99 -7.50
CA PHE A 189 6.93 3.80 -8.30
C PHE A 189 6.53 3.11 -9.61
N LEU A 190 6.99 1.88 -9.84
CA LEU A 190 6.92 1.08 -11.07
C LEU A 190 7.64 1.70 -12.27
N VAL A 191 7.39 2.98 -12.56
CA VAL A 191 8.08 3.78 -13.57
C VAL A 191 9.56 4.02 -13.20
N ASP A 192 10.34 4.42 -14.20
CA ASP A 192 11.78 4.54 -14.09
C ASP A 192 12.19 5.76 -13.25
N ILE A 193 13.30 5.61 -12.54
CA ILE A 193 14.04 6.71 -11.92
C ILE A 193 15.43 6.75 -12.53
N ASP A 194 15.79 7.89 -13.10
CA ASP A 194 17.10 8.10 -13.69
C ASP A 194 17.94 9.12 -12.92
N ALA A 195 19.26 9.02 -13.05
CA ALA A 195 20.19 10.03 -12.57
C ALA A 195 20.52 11.02 -13.70
N VAL A 196 19.91 12.22 -13.67
CA VAL A 196 20.19 13.30 -14.63
C VAL A 196 20.95 14.40 -13.93
N GLN A 197 22.20 14.63 -14.34
CA GLN A 197 23.09 15.66 -13.74
C GLN A 197 23.21 15.53 -12.21
N GLY A 198 23.27 14.29 -11.71
CA GLY A 198 23.35 14.01 -10.27
C GLY A 198 22.04 14.12 -9.50
N LYS A 199 20.90 14.38 -10.17
CA LYS A 199 19.57 14.38 -9.57
C LYS A 199 18.79 13.12 -9.93
N ARG A 200 18.05 12.56 -8.97
CA ARG A 200 17.09 11.48 -9.18
C ARG A 200 15.82 12.05 -9.82
N VAL A 201 15.51 11.62 -11.02
CA VAL A 201 14.34 12.07 -11.78
C VAL A 201 13.34 10.93 -11.88
N LEU A 202 12.17 11.09 -11.27
CA LEU A 202 11.04 10.18 -11.46
C LEU A 202 10.38 10.46 -12.81
N LYS A 203 10.37 9.49 -13.72
CA LYS A 203 9.87 9.66 -15.09
C LYS A 203 8.49 9.04 -15.24
N LEU A 204 7.43 9.84 -15.15
CA LEU A 204 6.07 9.31 -15.06
C LEU A 204 5.58 8.57 -16.31
N GLU A 205 6.18 8.82 -17.48
CA GLU A 205 5.84 8.18 -18.74
C GLU A 205 6.92 7.21 -19.26
N GLU A 206 7.93 6.84 -18.45
CA GLU A 206 8.97 5.87 -18.82
C GLU A 206 8.98 4.70 -17.85
N ILE A 207 8.92 3.46 -18.35
CA ILE A 207 8.87 2.24 -17.52
C ILE A 207 9.76 1.11 -18.05
N SER A 208 10.36 1.30 -19.23
CA SER A 208 11.04 0.23 -19.95
C SER A 208 12.28 -0.28 -19.22
N GLY A 209 12.97 0.59 -18.47
CA GLY A 209 14.15 0.22 -17.68
C GLY A 209 13.81 -0.85 -16.65
N ASN A 210 12.79 -0.59 -15.83
CA ASN A 210 12.29 -1.54 -14.84
C ASN A 210 11.59 -2.75 -15.48
N ALA A 211 10.76 -2.51 -16.49
CA ALA A 211 9.87 -3.51 -17.03
C ALA A 211 10.57 -4.63 -17.82
N ASN A 212 11.80 -4.37 -18.29
CA ASN A 212 12.64 -5.40 -18.91
C ASN A 212 12.79 -6.66 -18.05
N ALA A 213 12.74 -6.53 -16.72
CA ALA A 213 12.85 -7.66 -15.81
C ALA A 213 11.58 -8.53 -15.72
N TRP A 214 10.42 -8.02 -16.15
CA TRP A 214 9.11 -8.60 -15.82
C TRP A 214 8.56 -9.54 -16.91
N HIS A 215 9.11 -9.51 -18.12
CA HIS A 215 8.55 -10.18 -19.30
C HIS A 215 8.42 -11.70 -19.20
N ASP A 216 9.30 -12.37 -18.44
CA ASP A 216 9.36 -13.83 -18.35
C ASP A 216 8.60 -14.43 -17.16
N ALA A 217 7.88 -13.60 -16.40
CA ALA A 217 7.07 -14.06 -15.29
C ALA A 217 5.76 -14.70 -15.79
N ASP A 218 5.41 -15.87 -15.23
CA ASP A 218 4.11 -16.50 -15.39
C ASP A 218 3.06 -15.89 -14.46
N LEU A 219 3.51 -15.35 -13.32
CA LEU A 219 2.68 -14.66 -12.34
C LEU A 219 3.36 -13.36 -11.92
N LEU A 220 2.72 -12.24 -12.23
CA LEU A 220 3.15 -10.90 -11.84
C LEU A 220 2.26 -10.38 -10.72
N ILE A 221 2.86 -9.94 -9.61
CA ILE A 221 2.17 -9.27 -8.49
C ILE A 221 2.79 -7.89 -8.35
N PHE A 222 2.07 -6.87 -8.79
CA PHE A 222 2.50 -5.48 -8.68
C PHE A 222 2.00 -4.83 -7.41
N ASN A 223 2.77 -3.90 -6.86
CA ASN A 223 2.27 -2.98 -5.84
C ASN A 223 2.99 -1.64 -5.93
N THR A 224 2.29 -0.57 -5.55
CA THR A 224 2.90 0.74 -5.29
C THR A 224 1.92 1.59 -4.48
N GLY A 225 2.45 2.40 -3.58
CA GLY A 225 1.63 3.27 -2.73
C GLY A 225 2.45 3.90 -1.62
N HIS A 226 3.19 3.07 -0.88
CA HIS A 226 3.85 3.51 0.36
C HIS A 226 4.86 4.64 0.11
N TRP A 227 5.64 4.56 -0.96
CA TRP A 227 6.66 5.56 -1.27
C TRP A 227 6.10 6.88 -1.82
N TRP A 228 4.84 6.91 -2.28
CA TRP A 228 4.23 8.14 -2.80
C TRP A 228 3.92 9.14 -1.69
N SER A 229 3.75 8.69 -0.44
CA SER A 229 3.52 9.57 0.71
C SER A 229 4.81 10.16 1.30
N HIS A 230 5.98 9.65 0.89
CA HIS A 230 7.25 10.12 1.42
C HIS A 230 7.55 11.56 0.98
N THR A 231 8.00 12.36 1.95
CA THR A 231 8.40 13.75 1.76
C THR A 231 9.77 13.99 2.42
N GLY A 232 10.38 15.15 2.15
CA GLY A 232 11.67 15.52 2.75
C GLY A 232 12.79 14.52 2.42
N SER A 233 13.54 14.07 3.42
CA SER A 233 14.68 13.17 3.23
C SER A 233 14.30 11.74 2.78
N GLN A 234 13.04 11.34 2.96
CA GLN A 234 12.55 10.03 2.54
C GLN A 234 12.02 10.03 1.10
N GLN A 235 11.90 11.21 0.48
CA GLN A 235 11.40 11.34 -0.88
C GLN A 235 12.32 10.61 -1.87
N GLY A 236 11.72 9.77 -2.72
CA GLY A 236 12.42 8.91 -3.66
C GLY A 236 13.04 9.64 -4.86
N TRP A 237 12.72 10.91 -5.06
CA TRP A 237 13.09 11.70 -6.22
C TRP A 237 13.44 13.15 -5.85
N ASP A 238 14.24 13.79 -6.71
CA ASP A 238 14.60 15.20 -6.61
C ASP A 238 13.82 16.05 -7.63
N LEU A 239 13.42 15.45 -8.76
CA LEU A 239 12.56 16.03 -9.78
C LEU A 239 11.57 14.99 -10.29
N ILE A 240 10.43 15.46 -10.79
CA ILE A 240 9.45 14.65 -11.52
C ILE A 240 9.46 15.12 -12.97
N GLN A 241 9.66 14.20 -13.90
CA GLN A 241 9.45 14.45 -15.32
C GLN A 241 8.04 14.02 -15.70
N SER A 242 7.28 14.92 -16.34
CA SER A 242 6.05 14.58 -17.05
C SER A 242 6.08 15.19 -18.46
N GLY A 243 6.05 14.34 -19.47
CA GLY A 243 6.31 14.72 -20.86
C GLY A 243 7.69 15.39 -21.01
N ASN A 244 7.71 16.59 -21.60
CA ASN A 244 8.95 17.35 -21.86
C ASN A 244 9.32 18.33 -20.74
N SER A 245 8.64 18.27 -19.59
CA SER A 245 8.81 19.23 -18.49
C SER A 245 9.30 18.56 -17.21
N TYR A 246 10.07 19.31 -16.42
CA TYR A 246 10.56 18.91 -15.11
C TYR A 246 9.89 19.75 -14.02
N TYR A 247 9.44 19.08 -12.97
CA TYR A 247 8.78 19.66 -11.82
C TYR A 247 9.59 19.34 -10.58
N GLN A 248 9.69 20.29 -9.65
CA GLN A 248 10.25 20.00 -8.32
C GLN A 248 9.33 19.07 -7.53
N ASP A 249 8.02 19.24 -7.74
CA ASP A 249 7.01 18.52 -7.01
C ASP A 249 5.69 18.47 -7.80
N MET A 250 4.84 17.50 -7.48
CA MET A 250 3.53 17.30 -8.11
C MET A 250 2.53 16.78 -7.08
N ASP A 251 1.23 17.03 -7.26
CA ASP A 251 0.21 16.34 -6.46
C ASP A 251 0.44 14.80 -6.53
N ARG A 252 0.47 14.14 -5.36
CA ARG A 252 0.85 12.72 -5.27
C ARG A 252 -0.15 11.82 -6.01
N PHE A 253 -1.43 12.15 -5.97
CA PHE A 253 -2.47 11.37 -6.64
C PHE A 253 -2.35 11.52 -8.15
N VAL A 254 -2.13 12.74 -8.64
CA VAL A 254 -1.90 13.00 -10.07
C VAL A 254 -0.64 12.30 -10.58
N ALA A 255 0.46 12.37 -9.82
CA ALA A 255 1.72 11.72 -10.19
C ALA A 255 1.58 10.19 -10.22
N MET A 256 0.93 9.62 -9.20
CA MET A 256 0.66 8.18 -9.11
C MET A 256 -0.26 7.71 -10.23
N GLU A 257 -1.34 8.45 -10.53
CA GLU A 257 -2.25 8.13 -11.62
C GLU A 257 -1.51 8.07 -12.96
N LYS A 258 -0.67 9.07 -13.26
CA LYS A 258 0.15 9.10 -14.48
C LYS A 258 1.09 7.89 -14.57
N ALA A 259 1.84 7.61 -13.51
CA ALA A 259 2.75 6.45 -13.48
C ALA A 259 2.01 5.13 -13.65
N LEU A 260 0.84 4.98 -13.00
CA LEU A 260 0.03 3.79 -13.13
C LEU A 260 -0.63 3.65 -14.50
N ARG A 261 -0.98 4.74 -15.18
CA ARG A 261 -1.44 4.68 -16.58
C ARG A 261 -0.32 4.20 -17.50
N THR A 262 0.93 4.61 -17.27
CA THR A 262 2.10 4.10 -17.99
C THR A 262 2.30 2.60 -17.74
N TRP A 263 2.19 2.15 -16.49
CA TRP A 263 2.23 0.72 -16.14
C TRP A 263 1.09 -0.07 -16.80
N ALA A 264 -0.15 0.42 -16.74
CA ALA A 264 -1.31 -0.23 -17.33
C ALA A 264 -1.12 -0.39 -18.85
N TYR A 265 -0.67 0.66 -19.53
CA TYR A 265 -0.34 0.60 -20.95
C TYR A 265 0.73 -0.45 -21.25
N TRP A 266 1.80 -0.51 -20.45
CA TRP A 266 2.83 -1.54 -20.61
C TRP A 266 2.26 -2.96 -20.46
N VAL A 267 1.43 -3.20 -19.44
CA VAL A 267 0.79 -4.51 -19.23
C VAL A 267 -0.05 -4.91 -20.45
N GLU A 268 -0.85 -4.00 -20.98
CA GLU A 268 -1.72 -4.28 -22.12
C GLU A 268 -0.98 -4.56 -23.42
N THR A 269 0.21 -3.97 -23.59
CA THR A 269 0.96 -4.03 -24.85
C THR A 269 2.09 -5.04 -24.84
N HIS A 270 2.60 -5.43 -23.67
CA HIS A 270 3.80 -6.26 -23.55
C HIS A 270 3.60 -7.56 -22.77
N VAL A 271 2.49 -7.72 -22.04
CA VAL A 271 2.21 -8.95 -21.28
C VAL A 271 1.21 -9.80 -22.04
N ASP A 272 1.65 -11.00 -22.43
CA ASP A 272 0.75 -12.02 -22.97
C ASP A 272 -0.13 -12.59 -21.85
N ARG A 273 -1.37 -12.08 -21.76
CA ARG A 273 -2.35 -12.48 -20.75
C ARG A 273 -2.89 -13.90 -20.92
N SER A 274 -2.57 -14.59 -22.03
CA SER A 274 -2.88 -16.03 -22.18
C SER A 274 -1.89 -16.92 -21.42
N ARG A 275 -0.68 -16.40 -21.15
CA ARG A 275 0.39 -17.08 -20.42
C ARG A 275 0.57 -16.54 -19.01
N THR A 276 0.49 -15.23 -18.85
CA THR A 276 0.85 -14.52 -17.61
C THR A 276 -0.38 -13.99 -16.88
N GLN A 277 -0.54 -14.40 -15.62
CA GLN A 277 -1.52 -13.80 -14.72
C GLN A 277 -0.93 -12.55 -14.07
N VAL A 278 -1.73 -11.48 -14.00
CA VAL A 278 -1.30 -10.18 -13.47
C VAL A 278 -2.22 -9.79 -12.31
N PHE A 279 -1.62 -9.58 -11.16
CA PHE A 279 -2.26 -9.09 -9.94
C PHE A 279 -1.73 -7.71 -9.59
N PHE A 280 -2.57 -6.93 -8.93
CA PHE A 280 -2.18 -5.67 -8.32
C PHE A 280 -2.62 -5.68 -6.85
N LEU A 281 -1.68 -5.52 -5.93
CA LEU A 281 -1.95 -5.37 -4.50
C LEU A 281 -2.39 -3.93 -4.22
N SER A 282 -3.58 -3.77 -3.63
CA SER A 282 -4.06 -2.45 -3.23
C SER A 282 -3.21 -1.84 -2.10
N ILE A 283 -3.55 -0.62 -1.67
CA ILE A 283 -2.76 0.11 -0.68
C ILE A 283 -2.69 -0.64 0.65
N SER A 284 -1.47 -0.96 1.09
CA SER A 284 -1.17 -1.31 2.48
C SER A 284 -1.22 -0.02 3.33
N PRO A 285 -2.08 0.06 4.35
CA PRO A 285 -2.23 1.25 5.17
C PRO A 285 -1.04 1.43 6.13
N THR A 286 -0.90 2.64 6.65
CA THR A 286 -0.06 2.92 7.82
C THR A 286 -0.92 3.20 9.05
N HIS A 287 -0.34 3.04 10.24
CA HIS A 287 -0.97 3.36 11.52
C HIS A 287 -0.11 4.36 12.31
N ASP A 288 0.21 5.48 11.66
CA ASP A 288 0.98 6.57 12.27
C ASP A 288 0.12 7.52 13.12
N ASN A 289 -1.18 7.63 12.80
CA ASN A 289 -2.08 8.59 13.41
C ASN A 289 -3.26 7.91 14.14
N PRO A 290 -3.26 7.90 15.48
CA PRO A 290 -4.32 7.29 16.28
C PRO A 290 -5.72 7.85 16.07
N SER A 291 -5.86 9.04 15.46
CA SER A 291 -7.19 9.57 15.11
C SER A 291 -7.94 8.66 14.15
N ASP A 292 -7.22 7.89 13.33
CA ASP A 292 -7.78 7.02 12.30
C ASP A 292 -8.52 5.82 12.93
N TRP A 293 -8.23 5.49 14.20
CA TRP A 293 -8.89 4.42 14.95
C TRP A 293 -9.36 4.85 16.35
N ALA A 294 -9.56 6.16 16.58
CA ALA A 294 -9.79 6.74 17.91
C ALA A 294 -10.96 6.14 18.71
N ALA A 295 -11.96 5.54 18.06
CA ALA A 295 -13.04 4.82 18.75
C ALA A 295 -12.56 3.55 19.50
N SER A 296 -11.35 3.07 19.18
CA SER A 296 -10.72 1.85 19.70
C SER A 296 -9.32 2.09 20.30
N SER A 297 -8.91 3.35 20.45
CA SER A 297 -7.56 3.67 20.93
C SER A 297 -7.44 3.47 22.44
N SER A 298 -6.34 2.86 22.85
CA SER A 298 -5.93 2.90 24.25
C SER A 298 -5.52 4.35 24.59
N SER A 299 -5.98 4.87 25.73
CA SER A 299 -5.72 6.26 26.10
C SER A 299 -4.21 6.54 26.15
N GLY A 300 -3.71 7.41 25.27
CA GLY A 300 -2.30 7.83 25.24
C GLY A 300 -1.45 7.23 24.11
N SER A 301 -2.02 6.39 23.24
CA SER A 301 -1.36 5.91 22.03
C SER A 301 -1.01 7.07 21.08
N LYS A 302 0.19 7.04 20.49
CA LYS A 302 0.72 8.10 19.59
C LYS A 302 0.85 7.66 18.14
N ASN A 303 0.90 6.36 17.90
CA ASN A 303 1.01 5.65 16.61
C ASN A 303 0.71 4.16 16.90
N CYS A 304 1.17 3.22 16.08
CA CYS A 304 1.00 1.78 16.33
C CYS A 304 1.71 1.22 17.58
N TYR A 305 2.54 2.00 18.28
CA TYR A 305 3.26 1.54 19.47
C TYR A 305 2.32 1.19 20.63
N GLY A 306 2.43 -0.05 21.11
CA GLY A 306 1.62 -0.58 22.21
C GLY A 306 0.25 -1.09 21.79
N GLU A 307 -0.09 -1.03 20.50
CA GLU A 307 -1.31 -1.64 19.96
C GLU A 307 -1.11 -3.15 19.82
N THR A 308 -1.95 -3.94 20.49
CA THR A 308 -1.80 -5.42 20.57
C THR A 308 -3.02 -6.18 20.08
N ASP A 309 -4.12 -5.47 19.82
CA ASP A 309 -5.37 -6.01 19.28
C ASP A 309 -5.80 -5.25 18.01
N PRO A 310 -6.48 -5.92 17.06
CA PRO A 310 -7.11 -5.28 15.91
C PRO A 310 -8.11 -4.19 16.31
N ILE A 311 -8.44 -3.31 15.36
CA ILE A 311 -9.55 -2.38 15.50
C ILE A 311 -10.86 -3.18 15.59
N THR A 312 -11.67 -2.84 16.59
CA THR A 312 -13.01 -3.42 16.79
C THR A 312 -14.09 -2.41 16.40
N GLY A 313 -15.23 -2.90 15.89
CA GLY A 313 -16.39 -2.07 15.54
C GLY A 313 -16.73 -2.06 14.05
N SER A 314 -17.77 -1.30 13.70
CA SER A 314 -18.34 -1.23 12.34
C SER A 314 -17.90 0.00 11.54
N ALA A 315 -17.02 0.83 12.08
CA ALA A 315 -16.50 2.00 11.37
C ALA A 315 -15.47 1.56 10.33
N TYR A 316 -15.53 2.14 9.13
CA TYR A 316 -14.52 1.97 8.08
C TYR A 316 -13.26 2.76 8.50
N PRO A 317 -12.17 2.12 8.96
CA PRO A 317 -11.05 2.81 9.59
C PRO A 317 -9.95 3.19 8.60
N VAL A 318 -10.30 3.30 7.31
CA VAL A 318 -9.33 3.68 6.27
C VAL A 318 -9.23 5.21 6.25
N SER A 319 -8.01 5.73 6.38
CA SER A 319 -7.78 7.18 6.32
C SER A 319 -8.17 7.73 4.95
N PRO A 320 -8.69 8.98 4.85
CA PRO A 320 -9.08 9.56 3.57
C PRO A 320 -7.95 9.56 2.52
N TYR A 321 -6.71 9.76 2.97
CA TYR A 321 -5.54 9.72 2.09
C TYR A 321 -5.30 8.31 1.52
N THR A 322 -5.37 7.28 2.37
CA THR A 322 -5.25 5.87 1.94
C THR A 322 -6.36 5.48 0.96
N ASP A 323 -7.59 5.90 1.25
CA ASP A 323 -8.74 5.60 0.40
C ASP A 323 -8.65 6.30 -0.96
N GLN A 324 -8.08 7.51 -1.00
CA GLN A 324 -7.82 8.23 -2.24
C GLN A 324 -6.71 7.57 -3.07
N LEU A 325 -5.60 7.12 -2.47
CA LEU A 325 -4.57 6.33 -3.17
C LEU A 325 -5.15 5.03 -3.74
N ARG A 326 -5.99 4.33 -2.96
CA ARG A 326 -6.70 3.13 -3.42
C ARG A 326 -7.63 3.45 -4.59
N SER A 327 -8.34 4.57 -4.55
CA SER A 327 -9.24 5.01 -5.62
C SER A 327 -8.48 5.23 -6.94
N VAL A 328 -7.28 5.81 -6.90
CA VAL A 328 -6.42 5.95 -8.09
C VAL A 328 -6.11 4.58 -8.71
N ILE A 329 -5.76 3.56 -7.92
CA ILE A 329 -5.51 2.21 -8.42
C ILE A 329 -6.77 1.64 -9.09
N VAL A 330 -7.91 1.71 -8.40
CA VAL A 330 -9.19 1.19 -8.90
C VAL A 330 -9.59 1.86 -10.21
N GLU A 331 -9.44 3.18 -10.32
CA GLU A 331 -9.73 3.95 -11.52
C GLU A 331 -8.83 3.56 -12.70
N VAL A 332 -7.53 3.36 -12.46
CA VAL A 332 -6.60 2.91 -13.51
C VAL A 332 -6.97 1.50 -13.97
N LEU A 333 -7.22 0.57 -13.05
CA LEU A 333 -7.59 -0.81 -13.39
C LEU A 333 -8.92 -0.88 -14.15
N HIS A 334 -9.92 -0.08 -13.78
CA HIS A 334 -11.18 0.03 -14.52
C HIS A 334 -11.01 0.59 -15.93
N GLY A 335 -9.97 1.40 -16.16
CA GLY A 335 -9.64 1.93 -17.48
C GLY A 335 -8.93 0.94 -18.41
N MET A 336 -8.48 -0.22 -17.90
CA MET A 336 -7.80 -1.24 -18.70
C MET A 336 -8.80 -2.07 -19.53
N HIS A 337 -8.39 -2.48 -20.73
CA HIS A 337 -9.12 -3.42 -21.56
C HIS A 337 -9.15 -4.84 -20.96
N ASN A 338 -8.03 -5.30 -20.40
CA ASN A 338 -7.93 -6.55 -19.65
C ASN A 338 -7.34 -6.25 -18.26
N PRO A 339 -8.18 -5.87 -17.28
CA PRO A 339 -7.70 -5.44 -15.97
C PRO A 339 -6.80 -6.48 -15.28
N ALA A 340 -5.80 -6.01 -14.54
CA ALA A 340 -5.13 -6.85 -13.56
C ALA A 340 -6.10 -7.22 -12.43
N LEU A 341 -5.90 -8.39 -11.82
CA LEU A 341 -6.70 -8.83 -10.68
C LEU A 341 -6.31 -8.04 -9.43
N LEU A 342 -7.24 -7.28 -8.88
CA LEU A 342 -7.02 -6.49 -7.67
C LEU A 342 -7.07 -7.39 -6.42
N LEU A 343 -5.98 -7.42 -5.66
CA LEU A 343 -5.99 -7.90 -4.27
C LEU A 343 -6.35 -6.71 -3.38
N ASP A 344 -7.65 -6.51 -3.13
CA ASP A 344 -8.16 -5.34 -2.38
C ASP A 344 -7.99 -5.51 -0.86
N ILE A 345 -6.75 -5.47 -0.42
CA ILE A 345 -6.34 -5.71 0.97
C ILE A 345 -6.54 -4.50 1.89
N THR A 346 -6.90 -3.33 1.37
CA THR A 346 -6.79 -2.07 2.12
C THR A 346 -7.66 -2.07 3.37
N LEU A 347 -8.95 -2.41 3.24
CA LEU A 347 -9.88 -2.43 4.38
C LEU A 347 -9.44 -3.44 5.45
N LEU A 348 -9.21 -4.71 5.06
CA LEU A 348 -8.83 -5.75 6.01
C LEU A 348 -7.51 -5.41 6.70
N SER A 349 -6.59 -4.76 6.00
CA SER A 349 -5.29 -4.35 6.56
C SER A 349 -5.43 -3.15 7.50
N SER A 350 -6.35 -2.21 7.21
CA SER A 350 -6.60 -1.05 8.08
C SER A 350 -7.18 -1.44 9.42
N LEU A 351 -7.73 -2.65 9.56
CA LEU A 351 -8.20 -3.16 10.84
C LEU A 351 -7.04 -3.67 11.73
N ARG A 352 -5.81 -3.76 11.22
CA ARG A 352 -4.70 -4.49 11.85
C ARG A 352 -3.63 -3.58 12.46
N LYS A 353 -4.03 -2.54 13.19
CA LYS A 353 -3.08 -1.65 13.91
C LYS A 353 -2.06 -2.40 14.79
N ASP A 354 -2.39 -3.62 15.22
CA ASP A 354 -1.56 -4.54 16.00
C ASP A 354 -0.45 -5.24 15.21
N GLY A 355 -0.55 -5.33 13.87
CA GLY A 355 0.31 -6.18 13.05
C GLY A 355 1.69 -5.62 12.71
N HIS A 356 1.98 -4.37 13.07
CA HIS A 356 3.20 -3.67 12.68
C HIS A 356 4.43 -4.04 13.53
N PRO A 357 5.67 -3.93 12.99
CA PRO A 357 6.88 -4.07 13.78
C PRO A 357 6.99 -3.07 14.93
N SER A 358 6.46 -1.86 14.75
CA SER A 358 6.59 -0.78 15.72
C SER A 358 8.07 -0.55 16.04
N VAL A 359 8.49 -0.73 17.29
CA VAL A 359 9.89 -0.57 17.72
C VAL A 359 10.72 -1.85 17.59
N TYR A 360 10.07 -2.96 17.27
CA TYR A 360 10.65 -4.31 17.20
C TYR A 360 11.12 -4.62 15.78
N SER A 361 11.89 -3.70 15.20
CA SER A 361 12.55 -3.91 13.91
C SER A 361 14.07 -3.88 14.11
N GLY A 362 14.79 -4.74 13.42
CA GLY A 362 16.25 -4.76 13.43
C GLY A 362 16.90 -3.64 12.62
N LEU A 363 16.17 -2.56 12.34
CA LEU A 363 16.66 -1.39 11.62
C LEU A 363 17.48 -0.45 12.52
N VAL A 364 17.32 -0.55 13.84
CA VAL A 364 18.11 0.21 14.81
C VAL A 364 19.31 -0.62 15.27
N SER A 365 20.52 -0.11 15.00
CA SER A 365 21.77 -0.81 15.29
C SER A 365 22.04 -0.97 16.80
N GLY A 366 22.68 -2.09 17.18
CA GLY A 366 23.26 -2.24 18.52
C GLY A 366 22.31 -2.71 19.60
N SER A 367 21.33 -3.58 19.28
CA SER A 367 20.34 -4.16 20.19
C SER A 367 19.39 -3.17 20.87
N GLN A 368 19.34 -1.92 20.39
CA GLN A 368 18.42 -0.91 20.89
C GLN A 368 17.13 -0.97 20.08
N LEU A 369 16.00 -1.08 20.79
CA LEU A 369 14.68 -0.87 20.18
C LEU A 369 14.58 0.58 19.68
N ALA A 370 13.79 0.79 18.62
CA ALA A 370 13.46 2.15 18.22
C ALA A 370 12.74 2.89 19.37
N LYS A 371 12.84 4.21 19.39
CA LYS A 371 12.02 5.00 20.32
C LYS A 371 10.56 4.90 19.89
N PRO A 372 9.57 4.95 20.80
CA PRO A 372 8.15 4.89 20.43
C PRO A 372 7.74 5.88 19.32
N GLY A 373 8.30 7.09 19.29
CA GLY A 373 8.07 8.08 18.24
C GLY A 373 8.79 7.81 16.90
N GLN A 374 9.53 6.73 16.79
CA GLN A 374 10.25 6.24 15.61
C GLN A 374 9.78 4.83 15.22
N SER A 375 8.59 4.44 15.68
CA SER A 375 7.99 3.15 15.36
C SER A 375 7.78 3.00 13.87
N ASP A 376 8.09 1.81 13.34
CA ASP A 376 7.64 1.40 12.02
C ASP A 376 6.17 1.01 12.08
N CYS A 377 5.31 1.86 11.56
CA CYS A 377 3.87 1.65 11.46
C CYS A 377 3.41 1.51 10.01
N SER A 378 4.31 1.12 9.09
CA SER A 378 3.98 0.91 7.68
C SER A 378 4.20 -0.52 7.22
N HIS A 379 5.29 -1.17 7.66
CA HIS A 379 5.57 -2.58 7.34
C HIS A 379 4.87 -3.54 8.30
N TRP A 380 4.96 -4.84 8.06
CA TRP A 380 4.26 -5.84 8.86
C TRP A 380 5.20 -6.91 9.39
N CYS A 381 4.93 -7.33 10.63
CA CYS A 381 5.58 -8.49 11.22
C CYS A 381 5.33 -9.76 10.38
N LEU A 382 6.34 -10.61 10.29
CA LEU A 382 6.23 -11.97 9.75
C LEU A 382 6.56 -13.01 10.85
N PRO A 383 5.72 -14.05 11.05
CA PRO A 383 4.38 -14.24 10.48
C PRO A 383 3.40 -13.11 10.88
N GLY A 384 2.34 -12.93 10.09
CA GLY A 384 1.40 -11.84 10.31
C GLY A 384 0.48 -11.53 9.13
N LEU A 385 0.11 -10.25 8.98
CA LEU A 385 -0.88 -9.81 8.00
C LEU A 385 -0.56 -10.20 6.55
N PRO A 386 0.69 -10.12 6.05
CA PRO A 386 1.00 -10.52 4.67
C PRO A 386 0.71 -12.00 4.38
N ASP A 387 0.66 -12.87 5.40
CA ASP A 387 0.25 -14.27 5.23
C ASP A 387 -1.22 -14.36 4.77
N THR A 388 -2.07 -13.45 5.24
CA THR A 388 -3.47 -13.34 4.79
C THR A 388 -3.55 -12.83 3.35
N TRP A 389 -2.71 -11.86 2.96
CA TRP A 389 -2.65 -11.41 1.56
C TRP A 389 -2.30 -12.56 0.63
N ASN A 390 -1.36 -13.41 1.05
CA ASN A 390 -0.98 -14.62 0.33
C ASN A 390 -2.05 -15.72 0.36
N GLN A 391 -2.83 -15.84 1.44
CA GLN A 391 -4.00 -16.73 1.47
C GLN A 391 -5.10 -16.29 0.49
N LEU A 392 -5.32 -14.98 0.34
CA LEU A 392 -6.25 -14.42 -0.65
C LEU A 392 -5.75 -14.65 -2.08
N LEU A 393 -4.46 -14.38 -2.33
CA LEU A 393 -3.81 -14.69 -3.62
C LEU A 393 -3.93 -16.19 -3.96
N TYR A 394 -3.61 -17.06 -3.00
CA TYR A 394 -3.74 -18.52 -3.13
C TYR A 394 -5.16 -18.95 -3.49
N THR A 395 -6.16 -18.35 -2.82
CA THR A 395 -7.56 -18.62 -3.09
C THR A 395 -7.89 -18.29 -4.53
N ILE A 396 -7.61 -17.06 -4.98
CA ILE A 396 -7.94 -16.61 -6.34
C ILE A 396 -7.20 -17.40 -7.43
N LEU A 397 -5.97 -17.85 -7.14
CA LEU A 397 -5.19 -18.61 -8.11
C LEU A 397 -5.77 -20.02 -8.37
N PHE A 398 -6.37 -20.65 -7.36
CA PHE A 398 -6.61 -22.10 -7.38
C PHE A 398 -8.05 -22.53 -7.12
N TYR A 399 -8.93 -21.61 -6.72
CA TYR A 399 -10.32 -21.83 -6.31
C TYR A 399 -11.22 -20.68 -6.82
#